data_AF-A0A2Z3HE82-F1
#
_entry.id   AF-A0A2Z3HE82-F1
#
_cell.length_a   1.000
_cell.length_b   1.000
_cell.length_c   1.000
_cell.angle_alpha   90.00
_cell.angle_beta   90.00
_cell.angle_gamma   90.00
#
_symmetry.space_group_name_H-M   'P 1'
#
loop_
_entity.id
_entity.type
_entity.pdbx_description
1 polymer ?
#
loop_
_entity_poly.entity_id
_entity_poly.type
_entity_poly.pdbx_seq_one_letter_code
_entity_poly.pdbx_strand_id
1 'polypeptide(L)'
;MLASDRADNLPPNFLIPVGTQVVLRYERRVPGTERTKLAGTVGEVAEAPESNDRPYLVRFLDGAAFRLKFGELLVRRKDHSVEATATAGPDVSAFVVYRVMLGSRAFGLATESSDEDRRGVFLPPADWHWSLTKPPEQVEFFGDGVEETDWEIEKFVRLALQANPNILETLWSPVVLHADETGDELRRVRTAFLSKHLYRTYSGYVLSQFRLMKKGFATDRRYKPKHAMHLIRLLHSGIHALRDGDIRVDVAEHRDELLAIRKGDVPFEAVEARALELDRVFQEAFAATTLPERPDTDRANRFLIAARRRRV
;
A
#
# COMPACT_ATOMS: atom_id res chain seq x y z
N MET A 1 -25.26 -9.23 6.54
CA MET A 1 -26.38 -9.95 5.92
C MET A 1 -26.49 -9.45 4.48
N LEU A 2 -26.12 -10.33 3.55
CA LEU A 2 -26.34 -10.32 2.10
C LEU A 2 -25.96 -9.06 1.29
N ALA A 3 -24.77 -9.15 0.68
CA ALA A 3 -24.54 -8.60 -0.64
C ALA A 3 -25.39 -9.39 -1.65
N SER A 4 -26.39 -8.75 -2.26
CA SER A 4 -27.04 -9.27 -3.47
C SER A 4 -27.18 -8.17 -4.52
N ASP A 5 -26.82 -8.51 -5.75
CA ASP A 5 -27.23 -7.89 -7.00
C ASP A 5 -27.00 -6.39 -7.18
N ARG A 6 -25.80 -6.04 -7.65
CA ARG A 6 -25.70 -5.08 -8.77
C ARG A 6 -25.74 -5.87 -10.07
N ALA A 7 -26.92 -6.38 -10.39
CA ALA A 7 -27.23 -6.84 -11.73
C ALA A 7 -27.14 -5.64 -12.69
N ASP A 8 -26.50 -5.87 -13.84
CA ASP A 8 -26.37 -4.93 -14.95
C ASP A 8 -27.73 -4.33 -15.35
N ASN A 9 -28.01 -3.10 -14.92
CA ASN A 9 -29.12 -2.30 -15.43
C ASN A 9 -28.76 -1.67 -16.78
N LEU A 10 -28.50 -2.50 -17.80
CA LEU A 10 -28.58 -2.06 -19.19
C LEU A 10 -30.05 -2.22 -19.63
N PRO A 11 -30.73 -1.18 -20.12
CA PRO A 11 -32.10 -1.30 -20.63
C PRO A 11 -32.15 -2.37 -21.75
N PRO A 12 -33.27 -3.10 -21.92
CA PRO A 12 -33.36 -4.30 -22.77
C PRO A 12 -32.90 -4.13 -24.23
N ASN A 13 -32.84 -2.89 -24.74
CA ASN A 13 -32.47 -2.57 -26.12
C ASN A 13 -31.02 -2.08 -26.31
N PHE A 14 -30.19 -2.01 -25.27
CA PHE A 14 -28.78 -1.63 -25.43
C PHE A 14 -27.93 -2.87 -25.73
N LEU A 15 -27.35 -2.91 -26.94
CA LEU A 15 -26.36 -3.92 -27.33
C LEU A 15 -24.99 -3.59 -26.73
N ILE A 16 -24.20 -4.61 -26.44
CA ILE A 16 -22.77 -4.44 -26.10
C ILE A 16 -22.02 -4.12 -27.40
N PRO A 17 -21.39 -2.93 -27.54
CA PRO A 17 -20.72 -2.56 -28.78
C PRO A 17 -19.55 -3.49 -29.13
N VAL A 18 -19.28 -3.66 -30.43
CA VAL A 18 -18.04 -4.29 -30.92
C VAL A 18 -16.82 -3.54 -30.36
N GLY A 19 -15.78 -4.27 -29.96
CA GLY A 19 -14.58 -3.73 -29.30
C GLY A 19 -14.71 -3.60 -27.79
N THR A 20 -15.90 -3.82 -27.22
CA THR A 20 -16.09 -3.78 -25.76
C THR A 20 -15.46 -5.00 -25.10
N GLN A 21 -14.65 -4.76 -24.07
CA GLN A 21 -14.16 -5.86 -23.23
C GLN A 21 -15.29 -6.41 -22.36
N VAL A 22 -15.42 -7.72 -22.37
CA VAL A 22 -16.42 -8.46 -21.60
C VAL A 22 -15.75 -9.54 -20.77
N VAL A 23 -16.37 -9.86 -19.64
CA VAL A 23 -15.94 -10.94 -18.75
C VAL A 23 -16.96 -12.06 -18.81
N LEU A 24 -16.46 -13.28 -18.98
CA LEU A 24 -17.28 -14.48 -18.98
C LEU A 24 -17.84 -14.75 -17.56
N ARG A 25 -19.15 -14.83 -17.40
CA ARG A 25 -19.80 -15.07 -16.09
C ARG A 25 -19.71 -16.51 -15.62
N TYR A 26 -19.71 -17.45 -16.55
CA TYR A 26 -19.79 -18.88 -16.27
C TYR A 26 -18.74 -19.63 -17.06
N GLU A 27 -18.23 -20.73 -16.50
CA GLU A 27 -17.28 -21.58 -17.22
C GLU A 27 -17.87 -22.10 -18.55
N ARG A 28 -17.09 -22.04 -19.64
CA ARG A 28 -17.51 -22.45 -20.98
C ARG A 28 -16.48 -23.29 -21.70
N ARG A 29 -16.92 -24.44 -22.22
CA ARG A 29 -16.11 -25.29 -23.08
C ARG A 29 -15.86 -24.60 -24.41
N VAL A 30 -14.60 -24.57 -24.84
CA VAL A 30 -14.22 -24.02 -26.14
C VAL A 30 -14.73 -24.97 -27.23
N PRO A 31 -15.61 -24.52 -28.15
CA PRO A 31 -16.17 -25.38 -29.19
C PRO A 31 -15.09 -26.11 -29.99
N GLY A 32 -15.29 -27.40 -30.22
CA GLY A 32 -14.34 -28.24 -30.97
C GLY A 32 -13.08 -28.66 -30.20
N THR A 33 -13.00 -28.40 -28.89
CA THR A 33 -11.86 -28.85 -28.05
C THR A 33 -12.32 -29.43 -26.71
N GLU A 34 -11.42 -30.07 -25.98
CA GLU A 34 -11.64 -30.47 -24.57
C GLU A 34 -11.30 -29.37 -23.56
N ARG A 35 -10.86 -28.19 -24.04
CA ARG A 35 -10.43 -27.09 -23.18
C ARG A 35 -11.63 -26.28 -22.70
N THR A 36 -11.54 -25.75 -21.48
CA THR A 36 -12.59 -24.94 -20.87
C THR A 36 -12.04 -23.56 -20.47
N LYS A 37 -12.83 -22.52 -20.72
CA LYS A 37 -12.57 -21.16 -20.22
C LYS A 37 -13.33 -20.94 -18.93
N LEU A 38 -12.61 -20.58 -17.89
CA LEU A 38 -13.17 -20.34 -16.55
C LEU A 38 -13.99 -19.05 -16.53
N ALA A 39 -14.96 -18.99 -15.61
CA ALA A 39 -15.60 -17.72 -15.25
C ALA A 39 -14.54 -16.68 -14.84
N GLY A 40 -14.73 -15.42 -15.19
CA GLY A 40 -13.74 -14.35 -15.01
C GLY A 40 -12.80 -14.15 -16.22
N THR A 41 -12.81 -15.04 -17.22
CA THR A 41 -11.98 -14.87 -18.42
C THR A 41 -12.42 -13.65 -19.23
N VAL A 42 -11.46 -12.80 -19.60
CA VAL A 42 -11.69 -11.59 -20.39
C VAL A 42 -11.66 -11.91 -21.87
N GLY A 43 -12.66 -11.43 -22.60
CA GLY A 43 -12.70 -11.41 -24.06
C GLY A 43 -13.13 -10.03 -24.57
N GLU A 44 -13.16 -9.88 -25.88
CA GLU A 44 -13.61 -8.70 -26.58
C GLU A 44 -14.74 -9.07 -27.53
N VAL A 45 -15.80 -8.26 -27.56
CA VAL A 45 -16.91 -8.46 -28.52
C VAL A 45 -16.38 -8.20 -29.92
N ALA A 46 -16.26 -9.26 -30.72
CA ALA A 46 -15.84 -9.20 -32.11
C ALA A 46 -17.02 -8.94 -33.05
N GLU A 47 -18.23 -9.39 -32.69
CA GLU A 47 -19.47 -9.16 -33.43
C GLU A 47 -20.63 -9.00 -32.45
N ALA A 48 -21.39 -7.90 -32.61
CA ALA A 48 -22.61 -7.66 -31.85
C ALA A 48 -23.83 -8.11 -32.70
N PRO A 49 -24.80 -8.81 -32.10
CA PRO A 49 -26.00 -9.23 -32.81
C PRO A 49 -26.97 -8.05 -33.03
N GLU A 50 -28.01 -8.26 -33.83
CA GLU A 50 -29.11 -7.28 -34.03
C GLU A 50 -29.92 -7.02 -32.75
N SER A 51 -29.90 -7.96 -31.80
CA SER A 51 -30.67 -7.91 -30.54
C SER A 51 -30.06 -8.81 -29.46
N ASN A 52 -30.28 -8.48 -28.17
CA ASN A 52 -29.66 -9.16 -27.01
C ASN A 52 -30.11 -10.62 -26.78
N ASP A 53 -31.18 -11.06 -27.44
CA ASP A 53 -31.65 -12.44 -27.45
C ASP A 53 -30.77 -13.36 -28.32
N ARG A 54 -30.00 -12.78 -29.25
CA ARG A 54 -29.02 -13.48 -30.09
C ARG A 54 -27.63 -13.43 -29.45
N PRO A 55 -26.77 -14.42 -29.75
CA PRO A 55 -25.44 -14.48 -29.15
C PRO A 55 -24.44 -13.54 -29.82
N TYR A 56 -23.56 -12.98 -29.02
CA TYR A 56 -22.38 -12.19 -29.39
C TYR A 56 -21.24 -13.11 -29.80
N LEU A 57 -20.44 -12.73 -30.81
CA LEU A 57 -19.16 -13.39 -31.05
C LEU A 57 -18.11 -12.73 -30.17
N VAL A 58 -17.51 -13.49 -29.25
CA VAL A 58 -16.47 -12.98 -28.35
C VAL A 58 -15.14 -13.64 -28.69
N ARG A 59 -14.11 -12.82 -28.89
CA ARG A 59 -12.73 -13.25 -29.11
C ARG A 59 -11.94 -13.12 -27.81
N PHE A 60 -11.21 -14.16 -27.46
CA PHE A 60 -10.38 -14.21 -26.26
C PHE A 60 -8.89 -14.04 -26.61
N LEU A 61 -8.08 -13.71 -25.60
CA LEU A 61 -6.65 -13.42 -25.77
C LEU A 61 -5.83 -14.60 -26.33
N ASP A 62 -6.27 -15.83 -26.08
CA ASP A 62 -5.65 -17.05 -26.60
C ASP A 62 -6.07 -17.38 -28.05
N GLY A 63 -6.74 -16.45 -28.73
CA GLY A 63 -7.19 -16.59 -30.12
C GLY A 63 -8.50 -17.36 -30.28
N ALA A 64 -9.03 -18.01 -29.23
CA ALA A 64 -10.32 -18.68 -29.30
C ALA A 64 -11.44 -17.65 -29.50
N ALA A 65 -12.41 -17.95 -30.37
CA ALA A 65 -13.59 -17.13 -30.56
C ALA A 65 -14.84 -18.01 -30.63
N PHE A 66 -15.88 -17.64 -29.87
CA PHE A 66 -17.15 -18.36 -29.90
C PHE A 66 -18.31 -17.50 -29.46
N ARG A 67 -19.52 -18.01 -29.73
CA ARG A 67 -20.79 -17.31 -29.53
C ARG A 67 -21.29 -17.45 -28.10
N LEU A 68 -21.63 -16.32 -27.46
CA LEU A 68 -22.06 -16.21 -26.07
C LEU A 68 -23.32 -15.34 -25.95
N LYS A 69 -24.30 -15.73 -25.14
CA LYS A 69 -25.52 -14.93 -24.91
C LYS A 69 -25.21 -13.74 -24.01
N PHE A 70 -26.02 -12.67 -24.13
CA PHE A 70 -25.90 -11.46 -23.31
C PHE A 70 -25.77 -11.75 -21.81
N GLY A 71 -26.61 -12.63 -21.27
CA GLY A 71 -26.61 -13.00 -19.85
C GLY A 71 -25.38 -13.78 -19.37
N GLU A 72 -24.46 -14.13 -20.26
CA GLU A 72 -23.19 -14.80 -19.96
C GLU A 72 -22.01 -13.84 -19.88
N LEU A 73 -22.24 -12.57 -20.19
CA LEU A 73 -21.22 -11.54 -20.30
C LEU A 73 -21.43 -10.47 -19.22
N LEU A 74 -20.33 -9.97 -18.66
CA LEU A 74 -20.30 -8.73 -17.87
C LEU A 74 -19.52 -7.71 -18.67
N VAL A 75 -20.08 -6.52 -18.88
CA VAL A 75 -19.35 -5.43 -19.55
C VAL A 75 -18.25 -4.94 -18.62
N ARG A 76 -17.00 -5.04 -19.08
CA ARG A 76 -15.87 -4.45 -18.38
C ARG A 76 -15.76 -3.00 -18.83
N ARG A 77 -16.04 -2.05 -17.94
CA ARG A 77 -15.62 -0.66 -18.15
C ARG A 77 -14.10 -0.64 -18.19
N LYS A 78 -13.55 -0.40 -19.37
CA LYS A 78 -12.19 0.09 -19.49
C LYS A 78 -12.32 1.60 -19.35
N ASP A 79 -11.78 2.19 -18.29
CA ASP A 79 -11.54 3.62 -18.34
C ASP A 79 -10.63 3.83 -19.55
N HIS A 80 -11.08 4.63 -20.52
CA HIS A 80 -10.17 5.23 -21.49
C HIS A 80 -9.31 6.20 -20.71
N SER A 81 -8.36 5.66 -19.95
CA SER A 81 -7.35 6.46 -19.30
C SER A 81 -6.52 7.06 -20.43
N VAL A 82 -6.63 8.38 -20.60
CA VAL A 82 -5.59 9.19 -21.27
C VAL A 82 -4.33 9.28 -20.38
N GLU A 83 -4.16 8.33 -19.45
CA GLU A 83 -2.90 7.99 -18.82
C GLU A 83 -2.03 7.40 -19.92
N ALA A 84 -1.56 8.29 -20.79
CA ALA A 84 -0.47 8.04 -21.69
C ALA A 84 0.60 7.31 -20.89
N THR A 85 0.90 6.10 -21.35
CA THR A 85 2.12 5.34 -21.10
C THR A 85 3.26 6.30 -20.75
N ALA A 86 3.48 6.51 -19.46
CA ALA A 86 4.66 7.20 -19.00
C ALA A 86 5.80 6.22 -19.21
N THR A 87 6.60 6.52 -20.23
CA THR A 87 7.98 6.09 -20.45
C THR A 87 8.72 5.96 -19.11
N ALA A 88 9.74 5.08 -19.04
CA ALA A 88 10.66 4.98 -17.91
C ALA A 88 10.84 6.35 -17.23
N GLY A 89 10.37 6.44 -15.98
CA GLY A 89 10.15 7.71 -15.31
C GLY A 89 11.40 8.59 -15.39
N PRO A 90 11.24 9.92 -15.51
CA PRO A 90 12.39 10.82 -15.40
C PRO A 90 13.14 10.52 -14.10
N ASP A 91 14.46 10.63 -14.13
CA ASP A 91 15.29 10.41 -12.95
C ASP A 91 14.87 11.38 -11.84
N VAL A 92 14.08 10.89 -10.89
CA VAL A 92 13.54 11.71 -9.80
C VAL A 92 14.58 11.98 -8.72
N SER A 93 15.76 11.38 -8.81
CA SER A 93 16.82 11.51 -7.80
C SER A 93 17.25 12.98 -7.63
N ALA A 94 17.24 13.75 -8.72
CA ALA A 94 17.54 15.19 -8.73
C ALA A 94 16.51 16.04 -7.97
N PHE A 95 15.33 15.51 -7.70
CA PHE A 95 14.22 16.20 -7.02
C PHE A 95 14.03 15.74 -5.58
N VAL A 96 14.92 14.91 -5.04
CA VAL A 96 14.82 14.41 -3.68
C VAL A 96 15.12 15.55 -2.71
N VAL A 97 14.17 15.82 -1.82
CA VAL A 97 14.25 16.88 -0.81
C VAL A 97 14.57 16.32 0.57
N TYR A 98 14.33 15.03 0.79
CA TYR A 98 14.56 14.36 2.06
C TYR A 98 14.89 12.88 1.83
N ARG A 99 15.91 12.36 2.51
CA ARG A 99 16.29 10.95 2.48
C ARG A 99 16.86 10.50 3.81
N VAL A 100 16.48 9.30 4.23
CA VAL A 100 16.92 8.67 5.48
C VAL A 100 17.29 7.21 5.26
N MET A 101 18.11 6.70 6.18
CA MET A 101 18.29 5.25 6.31
C MET A 101 17.22 4.71 7.25
N LEU A 102 16.62 3.58 6.88
CA LEU A 102 15.69 2.79 7.68
C LEU A 102 16.24 1.38 7.88
N GLY A 103 15.41 0.47 8.38
CA GLY A 103 15.78 -0.94 8.54
C GLY A 103 16.49 -1.24 9.85
N SER A 104 17.14 -2.40 9.91
CA SER A 104 17.77 -2.89 11.14
C SER A 104 18.79 -1.91 11.72
N ARG A 105 19.49 -1.13 10.89
CA ARG A 105 20.41 -0.07 11.33
C ARG A 105 19.71 1.07 12.04
N ALA A 106 18.62 1.59 11.48
CA ALA A 106 17.83 2.64 12.12
C ALA A 106 17.07 2.15 13.36
N PHE A 107 16.71 0.87 13.40
CA PHE A 107 16.00 0.27 14.52
C PHE A 107 16.92 -0.15 15.70
N GLY A 108 18.26 -0.04 15.57
CA GLY A 108 19.21 -0.54 16.57
C GLY A 108 19.38 -2.06 16.60
N LEU A 109 18.91 -2.75 15.55
CA LEU A 109 18.86 -4.21 15.41
C LEU A 109 19.87 -4.78 14.39
N ALA A 110 20.80 -3.96 13.89
CA ALA A 110 21.70 -4.36 12.82
C ALA A 110 22.64 -5.52 13.21
N THR A 111 22.90 -6.36 12.21
CA THR A 111 23.92 -7.41 12.17
C THR A 111 24.83 -7.17 10.95
N GLU A 112 25.98 -7.86 10.86
CA GLU A 112 26.95 -7.69 9.76
C GLU A 112 26.36 -7.95 8.36
N SER A 113 25.27 -8.73 8.26
CA SER A 113 24.57 -9.08 7.02
C SER A 113 23.33 -8.21 6.75
N SER A 114 23.21 -7.03 7.37
CA SER A 114 22.02 -6.19 7.21
C SER A 114 22.07 -5.39 5.92
N ASP A 115 21.05 -5.55 5.09
CA ASP A 115 20.79 -4.73 3.89
C ASP A 115 20.60 -3.25 4.27
N GLU A 116 20.85 -2.35 3.31
CA GLU A 116 20.62 -0.92 3.48
C GLU A 116 19.24 -0.53 2.96
N ASP A 117 18.27 -0.34 3.86
CA ASP A 117 16.97 0.23 3.52
C ASP A 117 17.07 1.76 3.48
N ARG A 118 16.72 2.38 2.36
CA ARG A 118 16.62 3.85 2.21
C ARG A 118 15.21 4.27 1.90
N ARG A 119 14.81 5.42 2.45
CA ARG A 119 13.51 6.03 2.22
C ARG A 119 13.67 7.49 1.90
N GLY A 120 13.07 7.95 0.81
CA GLY A 120 13.15 9.33 0.38
C GLY A 120 11.82 9.97 0.04
N VAL A 121 11.85 11.29 -0.09
CA VAL A 121 10.74 12.12 -0.53
C VAL A 121 11.25 13.03 -1.62
N PHE A 122 10.61 13.00 -2.78
CA PHE A 122 10.93 13.88 -3.89
C PHE A 122 9.78 14.86 -4.16
N LEU A 123 10.15 16.05 -4.60
CA LEU A 123 9.24 17.12 -4.99
C LEU A 123 9.59 17.54 -6.42
N PRO A 124 8.89 17.01 -7.44
CA PRO A 124 9.12 17.41 -8.81
C PRO A 124 8.63 18.86 -9.04
N PRO A 125 9.03 19.51 -10.14
CA PRO A 125 8.53 20.82 -10.52
C PRO A 125 6.99 20.86 -10.65
N ALA A 126 6.41 22.02 -10.38
CA ALA A 126 4.95 22.16 -10.31
C ALA A 126 4.23 21.88 -11.64
N ASP A 127 4.88 22.16 -12.77
CA ASP A 127 4.35 21.94 -14.12
C ASP A 127 4.11 20.46 -14.45
N TRP A 128 4.88 19.53 -13.86
CA TRP A 128 4.62 18.09 -13.98
C TRP A 128 3.27 17.69 -13.38
N HIS A 129 2.81 18.40 -12.34
CA HIS A 129 1.48 18.19 -11.78
C HIS A 129 0.37 18.85 -12.60
N TRP A 130 0.68 19.88 -13.39
CA TRP A 130 -0.28 20.49 -14.33
C TRP A 130 -0.38 19.71 -15.64
N SER A 131 0.65 18.94 -15.99
CA SER A 131 0.67 18.05 -17.14
C SER A 131 -0.43 16.98 -17.10
N LEU A 132 -0.83 16.51 -18.29
CA LEU A 132 -1.68 15.32 -18.46
C LEU A 132 -0.95 14.05 -18.01
N THR A 133 0.38 14.01 -18.18
CA THR A 133 1.24 12.95 -17.65
C THR A 133 1.72 13.37 -16.27
N LYS A 134 1.21 12.69 -15.24
CA LYS A 134 1.57 12.96 -13.84
C LYS A 134 2.95 12.39 -13.50
N PRO A 135 3.66 12.98 -12.51
CA PRO A 135 4.84 12.33 -11.94
C PRO A 135 4.49 10.93 -11.40
N PRO A 136 5.44 9.99 -11.38
CA PRO A 136 5.26 8.78 -10.61
C PRO A 136 4.98 9.15 -9.15
N GLU A 137 4.03 8.47 -8.54
CA GLU A 137 3.73 8.69 -7.12
C GLU A 137 4.80 8.07 -6.20
N GLN A 138 5.50 7.04 -6.68
CA GLN A 138 6.52 6.28 -5.96
C GLN A 138 7.50 5.67 -6.96
N VAL A 139 8.77 5.62 -6.58
CA VAL A 139 9.83 4.92 -7.31
C VAL A 139 10.58 4.00 -6.34
N GLU A 140 11.10 2.90 -6.87
CA GLU A 140 11.88 1.93 -6.10
C GLU A 140 13.19 1.66 -6.84
N PHE A 141 14.30 1.67 -6.11
CA PHE A 141 15.63 1.36 -6.63
C PHE A 141 16.22 0.18 -5.87
N PHE A 142 16.73 -0.79 -6.61
CA PHE A 142 17.37 -2.00 -6.06
C PHE A 142 18.73 -2.17 -6.71
N GLY A 143 19.80 -2.05 -5.93
CA GLY A 143 21.18 -2.15 -6.44
C GLY A 143 22.21 -2.04 -5.33
N ASP A 144 23.36 -2.68 -5.50
CA ASP A 144 24.52 -2.59 -4.59
C ASP A 144 24.20 -2.87 -3.09
N GLY A 145 23.23 -3.75 -2.81
CA GLY A 145 22.80 -4.08 -1.44
C GLY A 145 21.92 -3.01 -0.77
N VAL A 146 21.44 -2.04 -1.56
CA VAL A 146 20.52 -0.98 -1.14
C VAL A 146 19.14 -1.23 -1.72
N GLU A 147 18.14 -1.24 -0.84
CA GLU A 147 16.72 -1.18 -1.21
C GLU A 147 16.20 0.21 -0.89
N GLU A 148 15.87 1.00 -1.93
CA GLU A 148 15.42 2.38 -1.77
C GLU A 148 13.99 2.56 -2.27
N THR A 149 13.16 3.25 -1.48
CA THR A 149 11.80 3.65 -1.88
C THR A 149 11.63 5.14 -1.68
N ASP A 150 11.33 5.85 -2.75
CA ASP A 150 11.05 7.28 -2.70
C ASP A 150 9.60 7.58 -3.06
N TRP A 151 8.98 8.50 -2.32
CA TRP A 151 7.61 8.95 -2.56
C TRP A 151 7.58 10.38 -3.07
N GLU A 152 6.66 10.66 -3.98
CA GLU A 152 6.29 12.04 -4.28
C GLU A 152 5.69 12.68 -3.02
N ILE A 153 6.00 13.96 -2.78
CA ILE A 153 5.70 14.67 -1.53
C ILE A 153 4.21 14.77 -1.18
N GLU A 154 3.30 14.96 -2.15
CA GLU A 154 1.85 14.93 -1.90
C GLU A 154 1.39 13.54 -1.48
N LYS A 155 1.84 12.47 -2.16
CA LYS A 155 1.55 11.11 -1.71
C LYS A 155 2.10 10.85 -0.31
N PHE A 156 3.33 11.27 -0.03
CA PHE A 156 3.94 11.13 1.28
C PHE A 156 3.09 11.81 2.36
N VAL A 157 2.73 13.08 2.16
CA VAL A 157 1.87 13.84 3.08
C VAL A 157 0.50 13.18 3.27
N ARG A 158 -0.13 12.72 2.19
CA ARG A 158 -1.43 12.01 2.26
C ARG A 158 -1.35 10.74 3.08
N LEU A 159 -0.31 9.93 2.89
CA LEU A 159 -0.11 8.70 3.65
C LEU A 159 0.28 8.97 5.11
N ALA A 160 1.02 10.05 5.38
CA ALA A 160 1.35 10.49 6.73
C ALA A 160 0.07 10.89 7.51
N LEU A 161 -0.84 11.63 6.87
CA LEU A 161 -2.16 11.96 7.43
C LEU A 161 -3.03 10.72 7.70
N GLN A 162 -2.80 9.62 6.99
CA GLN A 162 -3.45 8.31 7.23
C GLN A 162 -2.74 7.48 8.30
N ALA A 163 -1.72 8.04 8.97
CA ALA A 163 -0.88 7.38 9.95
C ALA A 163 -0.21 6.09 9.43
N ASN A 164 0.21 6.07 8.16
CA ASN A 164 0.94 4.93 7.61
C ASN A 164 2.29 4.74 8.35
N PRO A 165 2.56 3.58 8.98
CA PRO A 165 3.76 3.38 9.78
C PRO A 165 5.07 3.63 9.02
N ASN A 166 5.16 3.14 7.78
CA ASN A 166 6.39 3.28 7.00
C ASN A 166 6.68 4.75 6.68
N ILE A 167 5.64 5.54 6.46
CA ILE A 167 5.76 6.96 6.15
C ILE A 167 6.08 7.76 7.42
N LEU A 168 5.38 7.46 8.52
CA LEU A 168 5.64 8.10 9.79
C LEU A 168 7.08 7.84 10.26
N GLU A 169 7.56 6.59 10.27
CA GLU A 169 8.93 6.26 10.67
C GLU A 169 10.01 7.03 9.89
N THR A 170 9.78 7.31 8.60
CA THR A 170 10.70 8.12 7.77
C THR A 170 10.94 9.51 8.36
N LEU A 171 9.95 10.13 9.01
CA LEU A 171 10.05 11.47 9.61
C LEU A 171 10.82 11.51 10.94
N TRP A 172 10.95 10.37 11.62
CA TRP A 172 11.63 10.23 12.91
C TRP A 172 12.88 9.35 12.85
N SER A 173 13.34 8.97 11.65
CA SER A 173 14.60 8.22 11.54
C SER A 173 15.76 9.01 12.17
N PRO A 174 16.60 8.36 13.00
CA PRO A 174 17.78 9.01 13.57
C PRO A 174 18.90 9.24 12.53
N VAL A 175 18.85 8.56 11.38
CA VAL A 175 19.90 8.60 10.36
C VAL A 175 19.38 9.34 9.13
N VAL A 176 19.58 10.66 9.10
CA VAL A 176 19.27 11.51 7.96
C VAL A 176 20.45 11.53 6.99
N LEU A 177 20.21 11.08 5.76
CA LEU A 177 21.21 11.03 4.68
C LEU A 177 21.21 12.34 3.88
N HIS A 178 20.03 12.92 3.68
CA HIS A 178 19.86 14.19 2.97
C HIS A 178 18.60 14.91 3.46
N ALA A 179 18.68 16.23 3.60
CA ALA A 179 17.53 17.11 3.77
C ALA A 179 17.89 18.50 3.22
N ASP A 180 17.09 19.01 2.28
CA ASP A 180 17.14 20.42 1.90
C ASP A 180 16.21 21.27 2.79
N GLU A 181 16.03 22.55 2.47
CA GLU A 181 15.12 23.43 3.22
C GLU A 181 13.68 22.87 3.30
N THR A 182 13.19 22.25 2.23
CA THR A 182 11.86 21.64 2.15
C THR A 182 11.80 20.36 2.98
N GLY A 183 12.84 19.51 2.92
CA GLY A 183 12.96 18.32 3.76
C GLY A 183 12.99 18.65 5.25
N ASP A 184 13.72 19.69 5.65
CA ASP A 184 13.74 20.15 7.04
C ASP A 184 12.40 20.74 7.48
N GLU A 185 11.69 21.44 6.59
CA GLU A 185 10.34 21.91 6.88
C GLU A 185 9.36 20.76 7.05
N LEU A 186 9.43 19.73 6.19
CA LEU A 186 8.63 18.51 6.31
C LEU A 186 8.82 17.85 7.69
N ARG A 187 10.08 17.78 8.16
CA ARG A 187 10.40 17.24 9.49
C ARG A 187 9.87 18.12 10.62
N ARG A 188 9.88 19.45 10.47
CA ARG A 188 9.31 20.38 11.47
C ARG A 188 7.79 20.26 11.59
N VAL A 189 7.09 19.91 10.51
CA VAL A 189 5.63 19.71 10.54
C VAL A 189 5.20 18.29 10.96
N ARG A 190 6.13 17.37 11.21
CA ARG A 190 5.82 15.94 11.47
C ARG A 190 4.76 15.67 12.53
N THR A 191 4.71 16.47 13.59
CA THR A 191 3.71 16.32 14.66
C THR A 191 2.28 16.61 14.21
N ALA A 192 2.10 17.34 13.10
CA ALA A 192 0.80 17.57 12.48
C ALA A 192 0.13 16.26 11.99
N PHE A 193 0.93 15.22 11.71
CA PHE A 193 0.42 13.94 11.23
C PHE A 193 -0.06 13.01 12.37
N LEU A 194 0.31 13.29 13.62
CA LEU A 194 -0.02 12.44 14.75
C LEU A 194 -1.41 12.77 15.29
N SER A 195 -2.20 11.72 15.52
CA SER A 195 -3.54 11.79 16.08
C SER A 195 -3.94 10.44 16.62
N LYS A 196 -5.08 10.40 17.33
CA LYS A 196 -5.75 9.17 17.76
C LYS A 196 -6.08 8.20 16.61
N HIS A 197 -6.06 8.66 15.36
CA HIS A 197 -6.18 7.79 14.18
C HIS A 197 -5.05 6.73 14.10
N LEU A 198 -3.87 7.04 14.64
CA LEU A 198 -2.71 6.14 14.67
C LEU A 198 -3.06 4.77 15.25
N TYR A 199 -3.80 4.74 16.37
CA TYR A 199 -4.26 3.50 17.00
C TYR A 199 -5.02 2.61 16.02
N ARG A 200 -5.99 3.19 15.28
CA ARG A 200 -6.82 2.42 14.34
C ARG A 200 -5.99 1.83 13.21
N THR A 201 -5.07 2.62 12.64
CA THR A 201 -4.20 2.16 11.53
C THR A 201 -3.24 1.07 12.00
N TYR A 202 -2.56 1.28 13.13
CA TYR A 202 -1.58 0.34 13.66
C TYR A 202 -2.24 -0.96 14.13
N SER A 203 -3.33 -0.89 14.91
CA SER A 203 -4.08 -2.08 15.34
C SER A 203 -4.65 -2.85 14.16
N GLY A 204 -5.15 -2.16 13.13
CA GLY A 204 -5.63 -2.80 11.90
C GLY A 204 -4.52 -3.57 11.16
N TYR A 205 -3.33 -2.97 11.05
CA TYR A 205 -2.16 -3.63 10.47
C TYR A 205 -1.72 -4.84 11.31
N VAL A 206 -1.58 -4.68 12.63
CA VAL A 206 -1.19 -5.75 13.56
C VAL A 206 -2.17 -6.92 13.46
N LEU A 207 -3.49 -6.67 13.52
CA LEU A 207 -4.52 -7.69 13.36
C LEU A 207 -4.40 -8.44 12.02
N SER A 208 -4.14 -7.73 10.92
CA SER A 208 -4.00 -8.36 9.61
C SER A 208 -2.79 -9.30 9.55
N GLN A 209 -1.64 -8.85 10.05
CA GLN A 209 -0.40 -9.62 10.07
C GLN A 209 -0.51 -10.82 11.03
N PHE A 210 -1.11 -10.59 12.21
CA PHE A 210 -1.33 -11.63 13.19
C PHE A 210 -2.21 -12.76 12.65
N ARG A 211 -3.31 -12.43 11.96
CA ARG A 211 -4.18 -13.43 11.30
C ARG A 211 -3.45 -14.24 10.24
N LEU A 212 -2.61 -13.58 9.42
CA LEU A 212 -1.81 -14.26 8.41
C LEU A 212 -0.80 -15.22 9.05
N MET A 213 -0.12 -14.78 10.12
CA MET A 213 0.82 -15.63 10.87
C MET A 213 0.13 -16.83 11.50
N LYS A 214 -1.01 -16.63 12.17
CA LYS A 214 -1.77 -17.71 12.80
C LYS A 214 -2.28 -18.73 11.77
N LYS A 215 -2.76 -18.26 10.62
CA LYS A 215 -3.16 -19.12 9.50
C LYS A 215 -1.98 -19.94 8.98
N GLY A 216 -0.83 -19.31 8.74
CA GLY A 216 0.38 -20.01 8.29
C GLY A 216 0.86 -21.06 9.31
N PHE A 217 0.84 -20.73 10.59
CA PHE A 217 1.23 -21.64 11.66
C PHE A 217 0.27 -22.83 11.80
N ALA A 218 -1.04 -22.63 11.64
CA ALA A 218 -2.02 -23.71 11.68
C ALA A 218 -1.81 -24.74 10.55
N THR A 219 -1.33 -24.30 9.38
CA THR A 219 -1.03 -25.18 8.24
C THR A 219 0.31 -25.88 8.40
N ASP A 220 1.39 -25.13 8.61
CA ASP A 220 2.76 -25.64 8.45
C ASP A 220 3.51 -25.83 9.77
N ARG A 221 2.86 -25.57 10.91
CA ARG A 221 3.47 -25.51 12.26
C ARG A 221 4.73 -24.64 12.33
N ARG A 222 4.83 -23.66 11.42
CA ARG A 222 5.94 -22.72 11.28
C ARG A 222 5.39 -21.32 11.10
N TYR A 223 6.06 -20.35 11.73
CA TYR A 223 5.80 -18.92 11.53
C TYR A 223 7.05 -18.25 10.98
N LYS A 224 6.92 -17.04 10.41
CA LYS A 224 8.04 -16.28 9.85
C LYS A 224 8.65 -15.35 10.93
N PRO A 225 9.86 -15.62 11.46
CA PRO A 225 10.47 -14.86 12.54
C PRO A 225 10.62 -13.36 12.26
N LYS A 226 10.98 -12.99 11.02
CA LYS A 226 11.11 -11.59 10.59
C LYS A 226 9.78 -10.83 10.74
N HIS A 227 8.67 -11.44 10.34
CA HIS A 227 7.35 -10.79 10.45
C HIS A 227 6.87 -10.68 11.89
N ALA A 228 7.10 -11.72 12.72
CA ALA A 228 6.82 -11.67 14.15
C ALA A 228 7.54 -10.51 14.84
N MET A 229 8.85 -10.40 14.62
CA MET A 229 9.66 -9.32 15.18
C MET A 229 9.14 -7.95 14.75
N HIS A 230 8.85 -7.76 13.46
CA HIS A 230 8.33 -6.47 12.98
C HIS A 230 6.96 -6.11 13.56
N LEU A 231 6.09 -7.10 13.82
CA LEU A 231 4.80 -6.88 14.47
C LEU A 231 4.97 -6.39 15.91
N ILE A 232 5.81 -7.07 16.70
CA ILE A 232 6.10 -6.67 18.09
C ILE A 232 6.75 -5.28 18.13
N ARG A 233 7.74 -5.03 17.28
CA ARG A 233 8.37 -3.72 17.13
C ARG A 233 7.35 -2.61 16.84
N LEU A 234 6.42 -2.86 15.92
CA LEU A 234 5.41 -1.87 15.55
C LEU A 234 4.46 -1.54 16.71
N LEU A 235 4.11 -2.53 17.55
CA LEU A 235 3.34 -2.30 18.77
C LEU A 235 4.09 -1.40 19.76
N HIS A 236 5.39 -1.65 20.00
CA HIS A 236 6.21 -0.77 20.84
C HIS A 236 6.24 0.67 20.30
N SER A 237 6.47 0.84 19.00
CA SER A 237 6.49 2.15 18.36
C SER A 237 5.13 2.86 18.46
N GLY A 238 4.03 2.14 18.26
CA GLY A 238 2.67 2.67 18.42
C GLY A 238 2.34 3.08 19.85
N ILE A 239 2.71 2.26 20.84
CA ILE A 239 2.52 2.57 22.28
C ILE A 239 3.26 3.86 22.64
N HIS A 240 4.53 3.96 22.24
CA HIS A 240 5.35 5.16 22.44
C HIS A 240 4.69 6.38 21.77
N ALA A 241 4.23 6.24 20.52
CA ALA A 241 3.56 7.32 19.81
C ALA A 241 2.33 7.88 20.51
N LEU A 242 1.49 7.03 21.09
CA LEU A 242 0.31 7.47 21.82
C LEU A 242 0.64 8.08 23.18
N ARG A 243 1.73 7.67 23.82
CA ARG A 243 2.15 8.19 25.13
C ARG A 243 2.88 9.52 25.04
N ASP A 244 3.84 9.61 24.12
CA ASP A 244 4.85 10.66 24.10
C ASP A 244 4.66 11.66 22.95
N GLY A 245 3.82 11.32 21.96
CA GLY A 245 3.53 12.20 20.84
C GLY A 245 4.66 12.31 19.81
N ASP A 246 5.50 11.28 19.71
CA ASP A 246 6.56 11.12 18.71
C ASP A 246 6.70 9.66 18.27
N ILE A 247 7.32 9.40 17.11
CA ILE A 247 7.51 8.02 16.63
C ILE A 247 8.89 7.53 17.02
N ARG A 248 8.93 6.48 17.85
CA ARG A 248 10.18 5.81 18.19
C ARG A 248 10.57 4.81 17.10
N VAL A 249 11.64 5.14 16.38
CA VAL A 249 12.26 4.29 15.33
C VAL A 249 13.31 3.37 15.95
N ASP A 250 14.22 3.93 16.75
CA ASP A 250 15.21 3.15 17.50
C ASP A 250 14.56 2.43 18.68
N VAL A 251 14.59 1.10 18.66
CA VAL A 251 14.00 0.21 19.66
C VAL A 251 15.08 -0.58 20.42
N ALA A 252 16.28 -0.01 20.57
CA ALA A 252 17.40 -0.65 21.26
C ALA A 252 17.04 -1.17 22.67
N GLU A 253 16.11 -0.52 23.36
CA GLU A 253 15.60 -0.96 24.67
C GLU A 253 14.88 -2.33 24.64
N HIS A 254 14.37 -2.74 23.47
CA HIS A 254 13.70 -4.02 23.24
C HIS A 254 14.55 -4.99 22.40
N ARG A 255 15.84 -4.67 22.20
CA ARG A 255 16.72 -5.39 21.27
C ARG A 255 16.80 -6.88 21.53
N ASP A 256 16.99 -7.29 22.78
CA ASP A 256 17.17 -8.70 23.14
C ASP A 256 15.92 -9.54 22.84
N GLU A 257 14.74 -9.01 23.19
CA GLU A 257 13.44 -9.60 22.86
C GLU A 257 13.26 -9.73 21.34
N LEU A 258 13.45 -8.62 20.61
CA LEU A 258 13.23 -8.57 19.16
C LEU A 258 14.21 -9.47 18.40
N LEU A 259 15.47 -9.57 18.84
CA LEU A 259 16.46 -10.44 18.23
C LEU A 259 16.22 -11.93 18.55
N ALA A 260 15.77 -12.27 19.76
CA ALA A 260 15.38 -13.65 20.08
C ALA A 260 14.22 -14.11 19.18
N ILE A 261 13.20 -13.26 18.97
CA ILE A 261 12.12 -13.53 18.03
C ILE A 261 12.67 -13.65 16.61
N ARG A 262 13.56 -12.74 16.17
CA ARG A 262 14.11 -12.72 14.80
C ARG A 262 14.93 -13.98 14.47
N LYS A 263 15.64 -14.55 15.45
CA LYS A 263 16.40 -15.80 15.35
C LYS A 263 15.51 -17.04 15.32
N GLY A 264 14.28 -16.93 15.83
CA GLY A 264 13.34 -18.05 15.95
C GLY A 264 13.48 -18.82 17.26
N ASP A 265 14.18 -18.25 18.25
CA ASP A 265 14.40 -18.86 19.57
C ASP A 265 13.12 -18.85 20.44
N VAL A 266 12.12 -18.06 20.03
CA VAL A 266 10.85 -17.89 20.74
C VAL A 266 9.77 -18.75 20.08
N PRO A 267 9.05 -19.61 20.82
CA PRO A 267 7.93 -20.37 20.27
C PRO A 267 6.77 -19.44 19.88
N PHE A 268 5.96 -19.87 18.90
CA PHE A 268 4.87 -19.04 18.37
C PHE A 268 3.87 -18.62 19.45
N GLU A 269 3.56 -19.52 20.38
CA GLU A 269 2.64 -19.29 21.50
C GLU A 269 3.12 -18.16 22.41
N ALA A 270 4.44 -18.04 22.62
CA ALA A 270 5.01 -16.94 23.40
C ALA A 270 4.97 -15.61 22.62
N VAL A 271 5.19 -15.64 21.29
CA VAL A 271 4.99 -14.46 20.43
C VAL A 271 3.52 -14.00 20.45
N GLU A 272 2.57 -14.92 20.38
CA GLU A 272 1.13 -14.63 20.48
C GLU A 272 0.77 -14.01 21.82
N ALA A 273 1.21 -14.60 22.93
CA ALA A 273 0.98 -14.06 24.27
C ALA A 273 1.53 -12.63 24.41
N ARG A 274 2.75 -12.40 23.90
CA ARG A 274 3.39 -11.08 23.95
C ARG A 274 2.69 -10.04 23.09
N ALA A 275 2.26 -10.40 21.89
CA ALA A 275 1.48 -9.51 21.02
C ALA A 275 0.16 -9.08 21.69
N LEU A 276 -0.54 -10.01 22.35
CA LEU A 276 -1.78 -9.73 23.08
C LEU A 276 -1.55 -8.83 24.31
N GLU A 277 -0.45 -9.03 25.03
CA GLU A 277 -0.05 -8.17 26.14
C GLU A 277 0.19 -6.73 25.65
N LEU A 278 0.98 -6.56 24.60
CA LEU A 278 1.28 -5.25 24.01
C LEU A 278 0.03 -4.59 23.41
N ASP A 279 -0.88 -5.35 22.81
CA ASP A 279 -2.16 -4.81 22.31
C ASP A 279 -3.00 -4.23 23.46
N ARG A 280 -3.03 -4.88 24.63
CA ARG A 280 -3.69 -4.33 25.83
C ARG A 280 -3.02 -3.02 26.27
N VAL A 281 -1.69 -2.97 26.32
CA VAL A 281 -0.95 -1.74 26.67
C VAL A 281 -1.22 -0.63 25.64
N PHE A 282 -1.37 -0.99 24.36
CA PHE A 282 -1.69 -0.05 23.29
C PHE A 282 -3.10 0.53 23.42
N GLN A 283 -4.07 -0.30 23.81
CA GLN A 283 -5.43 0.13 24.16
C GLN A 283 -5.43 1.10 25.36
N GLU A 284 -4.67 0.80 26.41
CA GLU A 284 -4.51 1.68 27.58
C GLU A 284 -3.87 3.02 27.18
N ALA A 285 -2.81 2.98 26.37
CA ALA A 285 -2.18 4.20 25.84
C ALA A 285 -3.14 5.04 24.99
N PHE A 286 -3.99 4.39 24.18
CA PHE A 286 -5.04 5.07 23.42
C PHE A 286 -6.09 5.74 24.31
N ALA A 287 -6.49 5.10 25.41
CA ALA A 287 -7.44 5.68 26.34
C ALA A 287 -6.87 6.90 27.08
N ALA A 288 -5.56 6.93 27.32
CA ALA A 288 -4.87 7.99 28.07
C ALA A 288 -4.22 9.08 27.21
N THR A 289 -4.14 8.91 25.89
CA THR A 289 -3.38 9.82 25.01
C THR A 289 -3.95 11.24 24.96
N THR A 290 -3.05 12.21 24.91
CA THR A 290 -3.36 13.64 24.70
C THR A 290 -3.33 14.04 23.22
N LEU A 291 -3.01 13.11 22.31
CA LEU A 291 -3.05 13.38 20.87
C LEU A 291 -4.44 13.82 20.40
N PRO A 292 -4.52 14.68 19.37
CA PRO A 292 -5.80 15.15 18.85
C PRO A 292 -6.59 14.01 18.18
N GLU A 293 -7.91 14.17 18.06
CA GLU A 293 -8.78 13.18 17.39
C GLU A 293 -8.45 12.98 15.91
N ARG A 294 -7.95 14.03 15.26
CA ARG A 294 -7.61 14.07 13.82
C ARG A 294 -6.25 14.75 13.62
N PRO A 295 -5.51 14.40 12.56
CA PRO A 295 -4.28 15.11 12.22
C PRO A 295 -4.60 16.54 11.76
N ASP A 296 -3.62 17.44 11.87
CA ASP A 296 -3.72 18.83 11.41
C ASP A 296 -3.51 18.91 9.90
N THR A 297 -4.59 18.61 9.17
CA THR A 297 -4.62 18.65 7.70
C THR A 297 -4.33 20.05 7.16
N ASP A 298 -4.72 21.11 7.85
CA ASP A 298 -4.50 22.49 7.39
C ASP A 298 -3.01 22.84 7.44
N ARG A 299 -2.30 22.48 8.51
CA ARG A 299 -0.85 22.67 8.61
C ARG A 299 -0.09 21.84 7.57
N ALA A 300 -0.49 20.59 7.36
CA ALA A 300 0.08 19.75 6.32
C ALA A 300 -0.14 20.33 4.90
N ASN A 301 -1.34 20.85 4.63
CA ASN A 301 -1.67 21.46 3.33
C ASN A 301 -0.92 22.78 3.11
N ARG A 302 -0.82 23.65 4.13
CA ARG A 302 -0.01 24.88 4.05
C ARG A 302 1.45 24.57 3.71
N PHE A 303 2.02 23.55 4.34
CA PHE A 303 3.37 23.06 4.03
C PHE A 303 3.47 22.63 2.57
N LEU A 304 2.57 21.76 2.09
CA LEU A 304 2.63 21.24 0.72
C LEU A 304 2.51 22.35 -0.33
N ILE A 305 1.60 23.31 -0.13
CA ILE A 305 1.44 24.47 -1.02
C ILE A 305 2.71 25.33 -1.02
N ALA A 306 3.30 25.61 0.15
CA ALA A 306 4.53 26.38 0.25
C ALA A 306 5.70 25.68 -0.46
N ALA A 307 5.85 24.38 -0.24
CA ALA A 307 6.87 23.55 -0.90
C ALA A 307 6.73 23.62 -2.43
N ARG A 308 5.52 23.43 -2.97
CA ARG A 308 5.28 23.50 -4.42
C ARG A 308 5.58 24.87 -5.02
N ARG A 309 5.23 25.96 -4.33
CA ARG A 309 5.49 27.33 -4.80
C ARG A 309 6.99 27.64 -4.95
N ARG A 310 7.88 26.96 -4.23
CA ARG A 310 9.35 27.11 -4.38
C ARG A 310 9.90 26.43 -5.63
N ARG A 311 9.12 25.57 -6.28
CA ARG A 311 9.48 24.75 -7.45
C ARG A 311 8.62 25.07 -8.68
N VAL A 312 8.00 26.25 -8.68
CA VAL A 312 7.32 26.85 -9.85
C VAL A 312 8.34 27.60 -10.69
#